data_AF-A0A8T5I381-F1
#
_entry.id   AF-A0A8T5I381-F1
#
_cell.length_a   1.000
_cell.length_b   1.000
_cell.length_c   1.000
_cell.angle_alpha   90.00
_cell.angle_beta   90.00
_cell.angle_gamma   90.00
#
_symmetry.space_group_name_H-M   'P 1'
#
loop_
_entity.id
_entity.type
_entity.pdbx_description
1 polymer ?
#
loop_
_entity_poly.entity_id
_entity_poly.type
_entity_poly.pdbx_seq_one_letter_code
_entity_poly.pdbx_strand_id
1 'polypeptide(L)'
;MVDIKLLNFIKDGLNKGYNHDELRDILKKNNWEDSEIQEALETIKKPTEAHAKPIPIQSKPKRDVLTKFIKVSLAKGAREHEIRLALLSKGWPVEKINRSFDKLNKYKSTKPILKKQEYVGYGAPNEGAKKEPASTEASPKEEVKNKEPSKINSKSILLYILSFILVAGVILGTMMVFYFMWGVNQFDGTCPDIGICQEMKDSAIEYASGNLLVSLIISLVLAFAVVLTHAFVPNKEILLWIVNLIYLSFVLFIAYLWIKFVTA
;
A
#
# COMPACT_ATOMS: atom_id res chain seq x y z
N MET A 1 -30.70 20.50 -10.78
CA MET A 1 -29.25 20.86 -10.75
C MET A 1 -28.53 19.57 -10.42
N VAL A 2 -27.82 18.99 -11.38
CA VAL A 2 -27.23 17.65 -11.23
C VAL A 2 -26.14 17.66 -10.15
N ASP A 3 -26.18 16.68 -9.23
CA ASP A 3 -25.17 16.51 -8.19
C ASP A 3 -23.77 16.29 -8.82
N ILE A 4 -22.82 17.13 -8.43
CA ILE A 4 -21.42 17.06 -8.87
C ILE A 4 -20.77 15.72 -8.49
N LYS A 5 -21.18 15.13 -7.36
CA LYS A 5 -20.72 13.81 -6.92
C LYS A 5 -21.18 12.71 -7.87
N LEU A 6 -22.43 12.77 -8.33
CA LEU A 6 -23.01 11.83 -9.29
C LEU A 6 -22.30 11.91 -10.65
N LEU A 7 -22.05 13.13 -11.15
CA LEU A 7 -21.31 13.35 -12.39
C LEU A 7 -19.88 12.81 -12.32
N ASN A 8 -19.17 13.04 -11.21
CA ASN A 8 -17.82 12.52 -11.02
C ASN A 8 -17.80 10.99 -10.95
N PHE A 9 -18.79 10.40 -10.28
CA PHE A 9 -18.92 8.95 -10.18
C PHE A 9 -19.14 8.30 -11.56
N ILE A 10 -20.03 8.86 -12.38
CA ILE A 10 -20.29 8.36 -13.74
C ILE A 10 -19.04 8.51 -14.61
N LYS A 11 -18.34 9.66 -14.55
CA LYS A 11 -17.09 9.88 -15.30
C LYS A 11 -15.99 8.88 -14.91
N ASP A 12 -15.83 8.61 -13.61
CA ASP A 12 -14.87 7.62 -13.13
C ASP A 12 -15.24 6.19 -13.52
N GLY A 13 -16.54 5.88 -13.56
CA GLY A 13 -17.07 4.62 -14.07
C GLY A 13 -16.77 4.40 -15.55
N LEU A 14 -17.05 5.41 -16.39
CA LEU A 14 -16.73 5.36 -17.81
C LEU A 14 -15.22 5.23 -18.06
N ASN A 15 -14.39 5.93 -17.27
CA ASN A 15 -12.92 5.81 -17.34
C ASN A 15 -12.40 4.42 -16.94
N LYS A 16 -13.15 3.69 -16.11
CA LYS A 16 -12.84 2.31 -15.71
C LYS A 16 -13.37 1.27 -16.71
N GLY A 17 -14.10 1.69 -17.74
CA GLY A 17 -14.58 0.83 -18.82
C GLY A 17 -16.00 0.28 -18.62
N TYR A 18 -16.76 0.79 -17.66
CA TYR A 18 -18.17 0.39 -17.47
C TYR A 18 -19.06 1.01 -18.55
N ASN A 19 -20.06 0.25 -19.00
CA ASN A 19 -21.10 0.75 -19.90
C ASN A 19 -22.14 1.60 -19.14
N HIS A 20 -22.89 2.45 -19.86
CA HIS A 20 -23.95 3.29 -19.29
C HIS A 20 -25.02 2.48 -18.55
N ASP A 21 -25.40 1.32 -19.05
CA ASP A 21 -26.40 0.44 -18.41
C ASP A 21 -25.86 -0.17 -17.10
N GLU A 22 -24.58 -0.58 -17.08
CA GLU A 22 -23.93 -1.10 -15.87
C GLU A 22 -23.81 -0.02 -14.79
N LEU A 23 -23.48 1.21 -15.19
CA LEU A 23 -23.43 2.34 -14.26
C LEU A 23 -24.81 2.69 -13.70
N ARG A 24 -25.86 2.57 -14.51
CA ARG A 24 -27.23 2.77 -14.05
C ARG A 24 -27.61 1.75 -12.98
N ASP A 25 -27.27 0.48 -13.17
CA ASP A 25 -27.54 -0.58 -12.19
C ASP A 25 -26.77 -0.37 -10.88
N ILE A 26 -25.50 0.06 -10.97
CA ILE A 26 -24.68 0.38 -9.79
C ILE A 26 -25.25 1.58 -9.04
N LEU A 27 -25.71 2.62 -9.74
CA LEU A 27 -26.26 3.81 -9.12
C LEU A 27 -27.61 3.55 -8.47
N LYS A 28 -28.50 2.78 -9.11
CA LYS A 28 -29.74 2.27 -8.51
C LYS A 28 -29.48 1.50 -7.22
N LYS A 29 -28.47 0.62 -7.22
CA LYS A 29 -28.08 -0.15 -6.04
C LYS A 29 -27.57 0.72 -4.88
N ASN A 30 -27.10 1.93 -5.17
CA ASN A 30 -26.65 2.92 -4.19
C ASN A 30 -27.75 3.94 -3.82
N ASN A 31 -29.02 3.62 -4.07
CA ASN A 31 -30.20 4.46 -3.75
C ASN A 31 -30.22 5.83 -4.45
N TRP A 32 -29.61 5.97 -5.63
CA TRP A 32 -29.80 7.16 -6.46
C TRP A 32 -31.12 7.07 -7.23
N GLU A 33 -31.82 8.19 -7.37
CA GLU A 33 -33.08 8.19 -8.12
C GLU A 33 -32.85 8.05 -9.62
N ASP A 34 -33.72 7.29 -10.29
CA ASP A 34 -33.65 7.04 -11.74
C ASP A 34 -33.68 8.33 -12.57
N SER A 35 -34.41 9.34 -12.09
CA SER A 35 -34.51 10.69 -12.65
C SER A 35 -33.16 11.40 -12.66
N GLU A 36 -32.44 11.36 -11.54
CA GLU A 36 -31.12 11.99 -11.37
C GLU A 36 -30.04 11.28 -12.19
N ILE A 37 -30.08 9.94 -12.23
CA ILE A 37 -29.17 9.14 -13.03
C ILE A 37 -29.34 9.46 -14.52
N GLN A 38 -30.59 9.55 -14.99
CA GLN A 38 -30.88 9.87 -16.39
C GLN A 38 -30.44 11.30 -16.74
N GLU A 39 -30.72 12.29 -15.87
CA GLU A 39 -30.29 13.69 -16.08
C GLU A 39 -28.75 13.80 -16.12
N ALA A 40 -28.05 13.08 -15.25
CA ALA A 40 -26.58 13.06 -15.21
C ALA A 40 -25.96 12.37 -16.44
N LEU A 41 -26.55 11.26 -16.90
CA LEU A 41 -26.10 10.57 -18.11
C LEU A 41 -26.33 11.41 -19.37
N GLU A 42 -27.49 12.08 -19.47
CA GLU A 42 -27.78 13.02 -20.57
C GLU A 42 -26.84 14.22 -20.56
N THR A 43 -26.49 14.74 -19.38
CA THR A 43 -25.52 15.83 -19.22
C THR A 43 -24.12 15.43 -19.70
N ILE A 44 -23.74 14.16 -19.57
CA ILE A 44 -22.45 13.63 -20.03
C ILE A 44 -22.46 13.30 -21.54
N LYS A 45 -23.61 12.89 -22.09
CA LYS A 45 -23.78 12.59 -23.52
C LYS A 45 -23.81 13.84 -24.40
N LYS A 46 -24.28 14.98 -23.89
CA LYS A 46 -24.26 16.23 -24.64
C LYS A 46 -22.82 16.78 -24.68
N PRO A 47 -22.20 16.95 -25.87
CA PRO A 47 -20.99 17.74 -25.98
C PRO A 47 -21.36 19.16 -25.57
N THR A 48 -20.88 19.61 -24.41
CA THR A 48 -21.17 20.96 -23.92
C THR A 48 -20.43 21.96 -24.80
N GLU A 49 -21.11 22.43 -25.84
CA GLU A 49 -20.86 23.74 -26.42
C GLU A 49 -21.23 24.82 -25.39
N ALA A 50 -20.32 25.78 -25.22
CA ALA A 50 -20.51 27.05 -24.52
C ALA A 50 -20.81 27.01 -23.01
N HIS A 51 -19.74 27.09 -22.19
CA HIS A 51 -19.29 28.37 -21.61
C HIS A 51 -18.19 28.13 -20.55
N ALA A 52 -17.17 29.00 -20.60
CA ALA A 52 -15.97 29.09 -19.76
C ALA A 52 -14.74 28.35 -20.30
N LYS A 53 -13.84 29.11 -20.94
CA LYS A 53 -12.47 28.71 -21.28
C LYS A 53 -11.82 28.05 -20.06
N PRO A 54 -11.40 26.78 -20.14
CA PRO A 54 -10.44 26.26 -19.19
C PRO A 54 -9.11 26.94 -19.51
N ILE A 55 -8.61 27.72 -18.56
CA ILE A 55 -7.19 28.08 -18.47
C ILE A 55 -6.39 26.79 -18.73
N PRO A 56 -5.36 26.79 -19.60
CA PRO A 56 -4.59 25.59 -19.88
C PRO A 56 -3.82 25.22 -18.61
N ILE A 57 -4.43 24.38 -17.77
CA ILE A 57 -3.69 23.60 -16.80
C ILE A 57 -2.84 22.69 -17.67
N GLN A 58 -1.58 23.08 -17.85
CA GLN A 58 -0.54 22.18 -18.32
C GLN A 58 -0.70 20.90 -17.51
N SER A 59 -1.25 19.86 -18.14
CA SER A 59 -1.31 18.54 -17.55
C SER A 59 0.14 18.11 -17.38
N LYS A 60 0.69 18.32 -16.18
CA LYS A 60 1.96 17.73 -15.78
C LYS A 60 1.86 16.26 -16.17
N PRO A 61 2.81 15.72 -16.96
CA PRO A 61 2.67 14.38 -17.50
C PRO A 61 2.48 13.41 -16.33
N LYS A 62 1.38 12.63 -16.36
CA LYS A 62 1.14 11.51 -15.44
C LYS A 62 2.47 10.75 -15.33
N ARG A 63 3.09 10.79 -14.14
CA ARG A 63 4.41 10.20 -13.90
C ARG A 63 4.36 8.74 -14.33
N ASP A 64 5.14 8.40 -15.37
CA ASP A 64 5.15 7.08 -16.00
C ASP A 64 5.84 6.07 -15.05
N VAL A 65 5.07 5.53 -14.10
CA VAL A 65 5.52 4.64 -13.01
C VAL A 65 6.32 3.46 -13.56
N LEU A 66 5.89 2.93 -14.71
CA LEU A 66 6.55 1.83 -15.42
C LEU A 66 7.96 2.21 -15.86
N THR A 67 8.12 3.39 -16.48
CA THR A 67 9.40 3.90 -16.95
C THR A 67 10.37 4.16 -15.78
N LYS A 68 9.87 4.62 -14.62
CA LYS A 68 10.68 4.77 -13.40
C LYS A 68 11.15 3.42 -12.87
N PHE A 69 10.26 2.43 -12.81
CA PHE A 69 10.58 1.09 -12.35
C PHE A 69 11.66 0.42 -13.22
N ILE A 70 11.50 0.49 -14.55
CA ILE A 70 12.48 -0.05 -15.50
C ILE A 70 13.83 0.65 -15.32
N LYS A 71 13.84 1.99 -15.21
CA LYS A 71 15.09 2.75 -15.00
C LYS A 71 15.82 2.37 -13.71
N VAL A 72 15.10 2.20 -12.61
CA VAL A 72 15.69 1.78 -11.32
C VAL A 72 16.21 0.34 -11.40
N SER A 73 15.47 -0.56 -12.04
CA SER A 73 15.87 -1.97 -12.16
C SER A 73 17.13 -2.13 -13.02
N LEU A 74 17.22 -1.37 -14.13
CA LEU A 74 18.43 -1.31 -14.96
C LEU A 74 19.62 -0.71 -14.20
N ALA A 75 19.41 0.34 -13.39
CA ALA A 75 20.48 0.93 -12.57
C ALA A 75 21.01 -0.02 -11.48
N LYS A 76 20.20 -0.99 -11.05
CA LYS A 76 20.60 -2.07 -10.13
C LYS A 76 21.30 -3.25 -10.83
N GLY A 77 21.49 -3.19 -12.15
CA GLY A 77 22.19 -4.22 -12.92
C GLY A 77 21.33 -5.38 -13.41
N ALA A 78 20.01 -5.33 -13.28
CA ALA A 78 19.12 -6.35 -13.82
C ALA A 78 19.14 -6.35 -15.36
N ARG A 79 19.08 -7.53 -15.98
CA ARG A 79 19.06 -7.64 -17.45
C ARG A 79 17.68 -7.27 -17.99
N GLU A 80 17.63 -6.66 -19.17
CA GLU A 80 16.37 -6.23 -19.81
C GLU A 80 15.37 -7.40 -19.94
N HIS A 81 15.85 -8.58 -20.33
CA HIS A 81 15.04 -9.79 -20.43
C HIS A 81 14.40 -10.19 -19.08
N GLU A 82 15.14 -10.11 -17.98
CA GLU A 82 14.64 -10.44 -16.63
C GLU A 82 13.56 -9.44 -16.19
N ILE A 83 13.74 -8.14 -16.50
CA ILE A 83 12.76 -7.09 -16.20
C ILE A 83 11.49 -7.31 -17.01
N ARG A 84 11.59 -7.66 -18.30
CA ARG A 84 10.44 -7.97 -19.16
C ARG A 84 9.64 -9.15 -18.59
N LEU A 85 10.30 -10.25 -18.23
CA LEU A 85 9.63 -11.41 -17.63
C LEU A 85 8.95 -11.06 -16.30
N ALA A 86 9.60 -10.28 -15.44
CA ALA A 86 9.03 -9.84 -14.16
C ALA A 86 7.83 -8.90 -14.31
N LEU A 87 7.77 -8.12 -15.40
CA LEU A 87 6.62 -7.26 -15.70
C LEU A 87 5.46 -8.07 -16.30
N LEU A 88 5.76 -9.04 -17.16
CA LEU A 88 4.75 -9.95 -17.71
C LEU A 88 4.13 -10.82 -16.62
N SER A 89 4.93 -11.35 -15.70
CA SER A 89 4.42 -12.14 -14.56
C SER A 89 3.54 -11.31 -13.61
N LYS A 90 3.67 -9.99 -13.64
CA LYS A 90 2.82 -9.03 -12.91
C LYS A 90 1.62 -8.53 -13.72
N GLY A 91 1.35 -9.11 -14.89
CA GLY A 91 0.18 -8.79 -15.71
C GLY A 91 0.29 -7.48 -16.50
N TRP A 92 1.50 -6.96 -16.74
CA TRP A 92 1.66 -5.76 -17.56
C TRP A 92 1.49 -6.09 -19.06
N PRO A 93 0.74 -5.26 -19.83
CA PRO A 93 0.59 -5.45 -21.27
C PRO A 93 1.93 -5.33 -22.01
N VAL A 94 2.19 -6.26 -22.93
CA VAL A 94 3.43 -6.35 -23.73
C VAL A 94 3.70 -5.03 -24.46
N GLU A 95 2.66 -4.41 -25.01
CA GLU A 95 2.75 -3.16 -25.78
C GLU A 95 3.21 -1.99 -24.91
N LYS A 96 2.78 -1.95 -23.64
CA LYS A 96 3.20 -0.92 -22.68
C LYS A 96 4.65 -1.11 -22.26
N ILE A 97 5.05 -2.36 -22.02
CA ILE A 97 6.43 -2.71 -21.67
C ILE A 97 7.36 -2.29 -22.81
N ASN A 98 7.08 -2.71 -24.05
CA ASN A 98 7.88 -2.37 -25.22
C ASN A 98 7.99 -0.86 -25.42
N ARG A 99 6.87 -0.12 -25.39
CA ARG A 99 6.87 1.34 -25.49
C ARG A 99 7.72 2.03 -24.42
N SER A 100 7.75 1.50 -23.19
CA SER A 100 8.58 2.06 -22.11
C SER A 100 10.07 1.81 -22.32
N PHE A 101 10.46 0.65 -22.85
CA PHE A 101 11.85 0.38 -23.26
C PHE A 101 12.28 1.25 -24.45
N ASP A 102 11.41 1.41 -25.45
CA ASP A 102 11.69 2.26 -26.62
C ASP A 102 11.89 3.73 -26.22
N LYS A 103 11.07 4.25 -25.30
CA LYS A 103 11.24 5.60 -24.73
C LYS A 103 12.59 5.75 -24.03
N LEU A 104 13.04 4.73 -23.29
CA LEU A 104 14.33 4.76 -22.59
C LEU A 104 15.52 4.69 -23.55
N ASN A 105 15.41 3.88 -24.60
CA ASN A 105 16.46 3.75 -25.62
C ASN A 105 16.56 5.02 -26.49
N LYS A 106 15.44 5.63 -26.85
CA LYS A 106 15.41 6.92 -27.57
C LYS A 106 16.04 8.06 -26.76
N TYR A 107 15.95 8.02 -25.43
CA TYR A 107 16.58 9.03 -24.56
C TYR A 107 18.11 8.84 -24.43
N LYS A 108 18.62 7.61 -24.61
CA LYS A 108 20.07 7.33 -24.64
C LYS A 108 20.74 7.82 -25.92
N SER A 109 20.04 7.88 -27.04
CA SER A 109 20.59 8.30 -28.34
C SER A 109 20.53 9.81 -28.60
N THR A 110 19.90 10.62 -27.74
CA THR A 110 19.70 12.08 -27.98
C THR A 110 20.31 12.99 -26.89
N LYS A 111 21.26 12.52 -26.08
CA LYS A 111 22.00 13.39 -25.15
C LYS A 111 23.46 13.56 -25.57
N PRO A 112 23.97 14.81 -25.72
CA PRO A 112 25.38 15.04 -25.92
C PRO A 112 26.17 14.63 -24.69
N ILE A 113 27.29 13.96 -24.96
CA ILE A 113 28.24 13.37 -24.02
C ILE A 113 28.79 14.49 -23.13
N LEU A 114 28.49 14.43 -21.83
CA LEU A 114 29.17 15.22 -20.81
C LEU A 114 29.96 14.26 -19.91
N LYS A 115 31.26 14.22 -20.23
CA LYS A 115 32.43 13.72 -19.49
C LYS A 115 32.24 12.49 -18.61
N LYS A 116 32.64 11.33 -19.15
CA LYS A 116 33.07 10.17 -18.37
C LYS A 116 34.58 10.30 -18.14
N GLN A 117 34.96 10.35 -16.87
CA GLN A 117 36.35 10.20 -16.45
C GLN A 117 36.90 8.85 -16.94
N GLU A 118 38.03 8.99 -17.63
CA GLU A 118 39.19 8.11 -17.69
C GLU A 118 39.22 6.99 -16.64
N TYR A 119 39.20 5.73 -17.13
CA TYR A 119 39.88 4.61 -16.49
C TYR A 119 40.35 3.64 -17.59
N VAL A 120 41.65 3.77 -17.87
CA VAL A 120 42.68 2.81 -18.30
C VAL A 120 42.22 1.44 -18.79
N GLY A 121 42.64 1.10 -20.01
CA GLY A 121 42.52 -0.22 -20.61
C GLY A 121 43.72 -1.13 -20.34
N TYR A 122 43.49 -2.43 -20.51
CA TYR A 122 44.40 -3.50 -20.92
C TYR A 122 43.46 -4.56 -21.54
N GLY A 123 43.59 -5.01 -22.79
CA GLY A 123 44.77 -5.52 -23.45
C GLY A 123 44.56 -7.02 -23.65
N ALA A 124 44.01 -7.43 -24.80
CA ALA A 124 44.04 -8.83 -25.25
C ALA A 124 45.42 -9.13 -25.84
N PRO A 125 45.94 -10.36 -25.66
CA PRO A 125 46.27 -11.11 -26.87
C PRO A 125 46.05 -12.64 -26.77
N ASN A 126 45.54 -13.16 -27.89
CA ASN A 126 45.88 -14.37 -28.65
C ASN A 126 46.04 -15.78 -28.03
N GLU A 127 45.41 -16.69 -28.78
CA GLU A 127 45.67 -18.11 -29.08
C GLU A 127 47.04 -18.70 -28.73
N GLY A 128 47.01 -19.97 -28.29
CA GLY A 128 48.16 -20.87 -28.30
C GLY A 128 47.95 -22.16 -27.50
N ALA A 129 47.99 -23.30 -28.19
CA ALA A 129 47.68 -24.64 -27.73
C ALA A 129 48.57 -25.23 -26.61
N LYS A 130 48.01 -26.12 -25.77
CA LYS A 130 48.68 -27.36 -25.32
C LYS A 130 47.72 -28.37 -24.65
N LYS A 131 48.09 -29.64 -24.82
CA LYS A 131 47.38 -30.91 -24.56
C LYS A 131 47.36 -31.35 -23.08
N GLU A 132 46.28 -32.05 -22.69
CA GLU A 132 46.10 -33.20 -21.75
C GLU A 132 46.71 -33.19 -20.32
N PRO A 133 46.25 -34.05 -19.37
CA PRO A 133 45.14 -35.02 -19.42
C PRO A 133 44.14 -34.93 -18.24
N ALA A 134 43.14 -35.82 -18.32
CA ALA A 134 42.03 -36.08 -17.44
C ALA A 134 42.30 -36.03 -15.92
N SER A 135 41.39 -35.39 -15.19
CA SER A 135 41.00 -35.79 -13.84
C SER A 135 39.48 -35.68 -13.71
N THR A 136 38.87 -36.85 -13.62
CA THR A 136 37.43 -37.06 -13.45
C THR A 136 37.12 -36.96 -11.96
N GLU A 137 36.81 -35.76 -11.45
CA GLU A 137 36.12 -35.63 -10.16
C GLU A 137 34.65 -35.31 -10.42
N ALA A 138 33.84 -36.35 -10.22
CA ALA A 138 32.40 -36.29 -10.29
C ALA A 138 31.86 -35.32 -9.23
N SER A 139 31.48 -34.13 -9.68
CA SER A 139 30.67 -33.19 -8.90
C SER A 139 29.35 -33.87 -8.53
N PRO A 140 28.96 -33.91 -7.24
CA PRO A 140 27.68 -34.50 -6.84
C PRO A 140 26.55 -33.67 -7.46
N LYS A 141 25.77 -34.31 -8.34
CA LYS A 141 24.47 -33.75 -8.75
C LYS A 141 23.62 -33.60 -7.50
N GLU A 142 23.53 -32.39 -6.95
CA GLU A 142 22.49 -32.04 -6.00
C GLU A 142 21.15 -32.28 -6.70
N GLU A 143 20.47 -33.36 -6.31
CA GLU A 143 19.06 -33.55 -6.59
C GLU A 143 18.32 -32.33 -6.03
N VAL A 144 17.93 -31.43 -6.92
CA VAL A 144 16.95 -30.39 -6.64
C VAL A 144 15.64 -31.11 -6.30
N LYS A 145 15.48 -31.47 -5.03
CA LYS A 145 14.22 -31.92 -4.44
C LYS A 145 13.23 -30.79 -4.59
N ASN A 146 12.47 -30.86 -5.68
CA ASN A 146 11.27 -30.07 -5.91
C ASN A 146 10.33 -30.34 -4.72
N LYS A 147 10.35 -29.46 -3.72
CA LYS A 147 9.40 -29.51 -2.60
C LYS A 147 8.02 -29.26 -3.20
N GLU A 148 7.18 -30.29 -3.21
CA GLU A 148 5.77 -30.15 -3.57
C GLU A 148 5.14 -28.99 -2.81
N PRO A 149 4.31 -28.16 -3.47
CA PRO A 149 3.62 -27.07 -2.81
C PRO A 149 2.77 -27.62 -1.69
N SER A 150 3.10 -27.23 -0.46
CA SER A 150 2.39 -27.68 0.74
C SER A 150 0.91 -27.33 0.62
N LYS A 151 0.05 -28.34 0.68
CA LYS A 151 -1.41 -28.18 0.68
C LYS A 151 -1.79 -27.27 1.84
N ILE A 152 -2.27 -26.07 1.53
CA ILE A 152 -2.64 -25.08 2.53
C ILE A 152 -3.85 -25.61 3.31
N ASN A 153 -3.67 -25.87 4.60
CA ASN A 153 -4.73 -26.37 5.47
C ASN A 153 -5.71 -25.22 5.78
N SER A 154 -6.95 -25.33 5.29
CA SER A 154 -8.00 -24.30 5.47
C SER A 154 -8.28 -23.97 6.94
N LYS A 155 -8.11 -24.94 7.85
CA LYS A 155 -8.26 -24.73 9.30
C LYS A 155 -7.21 -23.77 9.85
N SER A 156 -6.00 -23.79 9.29
CA SER A 156 -4.91 -22.90 9.68
C SER A 156 -5.23 -21.46 9.30
N ILE A 157 -5.75 -21.23 8.08
CA ILE A 157 -6.15 -19.90 7.61
C ILE A 157 -7.26 -19.31 8.50
N LEU A 158 -8.27 -20.10 8.84
CA LEU A 158 -9.37 -19.65 9.70
C LEU A 158 -8.86 -19.16 11.07
N LEU A 159 -7.92 -19.90 11.68
CA LEU A 159 -7.29 -19.51 12.94
C LEU A 159 -6.54 -18.18 12.84
N TYR A 160 -5.83 -17.94 11.72
CA TYR A 160 -5.15 -16.66 11.50
C TYR A 160 -6.12 -15.49 11.36
N ILE A 161 -7.24 -15.68 10.66
CA ILE A 161 -8.28 -14.64 10.51
C ILE A 161 -8.91 -14.33 11.88
N LEU A 162 -9.24 -15.36 12.66
CA LEU A 162 -9.82 -15.17 14.00
C LEU A 162 -8.83 -14.43 14.92
N SER A 163 -7.55 -14.84 14.89
CA SER A 163 -6.48 -14.19 15.65
C SER A 163 -6.30 -12.72 15.24
N PHE A 164 -6.33 -12.43 13.94
CA PHE A 164 -6.27 -11.06 13.42
C PHE A 164 -7.40 -10.19 13.94
N ILE A 165 -8.64 -10.68 13.90
CA ILE A 165 -9.82 -9.94 14.38
C ILE A 165 -9.70 -9.67 15.89
N LEU A 166 -9.27 -10.66 16.66
CA LEU A 166 -9.10 -10.53 18.11
C LEU A 166 -8.03 -9.48 18.43
N VAL A 167 -6.86 -9.56 17.80
CA VAL A 167 -5.77 -8.60 18.01
C VAL A 167 -6.19 -7.19 17.60
N ALA A 168 -6.86 -7.03 16.46
CA ALA A 168 -7.37 -5.74 16.02
C ALA A 168 -8.41 -5.17 17.00
N GLY A 169 -9.31 -6.00 17.52
CA GLY A 169 -10.28 -5.59 18.53
C GLY A 169 -9.62 -5.08 19.81
N VAL A 170 -8.62 -5.80 20.31
CA VAL A 170 -7.84 -5.39 21.50
C VAL A 170 -7.12 -4.07 21.26
N ILE A 171 -6.41 -3.93 20.14
CA ILE A 171 -5.68 -2.69 19.82
C ILE A 171 -6.64 -1.51 19.69
N LEU A 172 -7.77 -1.70 19.02
CA LEU A 172 -8.79 -0.66 18.86
C LEU A 172 -9.36 -0.23 20.21
N GLY A 173 -9.71 -1.18 21.09
CA GLY A 173 -10.17 -0.89 22.44
C GLY A 173 -9.15 -0.10 23.26
N THR A 174 -7.87 -0.50 23.21
CA THR A 174 -6.80 0.24 23.89
C THR A 174 -6.59 1.65 23.35
N MET A 175 -6.67 1.84 22.02
CA MET A 175 -6.57 3.17 21.42
C MET A 175 -7.76 4.05 21.81
N MET A 176 -8.97 3.49 21.91
CA MET A 176 -10.14 4.22 22.37
C MET A 176 -9.98 4.72 23.81
N VAL A 177 -9.48 3.88 24.71
CA VAL A 177 -9.19 4.30 26.09
C VAL A 177 -8.10 5.39 26.09
N PHE A 178 -7.06 5.24 25.28
CA PHE A 178 -6.01 6.26 25.16
C PHE A 178 -6.56 7.61 24.69
N TYR A 179 -7.35 7.65 23.61
CA TYR A 179 -7.94 8.89 23.11
C TYR A 179 -8.95 9.49 24.09
N PHE A 180 -9.71 8.66 24.79
CA PHE A 180 -10.60 9.14 25.85
C PHE A 180 -9.81 9.83 26.97
N MET A 181 -8.76 9.18 27.50
CA MET A 181 -7.90 9.77 28.53
C MET A 181 -7.17 11.02 28.03
N TRP A 182 -6.80 11.05 26.75
CA TRP A 182 -6.19 12.22 26.13
C TRP A 182 -7.17 13.38 26.03
N GLY A 183 -8.42 13.12 25.60
CA GLY A 183 -9.48 14.14 25.56
C GLY A 183 -9.77 14.72 26.94
N VAL A 184 -9.83 13.85 27.95
CA VAL A 184 -9.89 14.23 29.37
C VAL A 184 -8.74 15.18 29.76
N ASN A 185 -7.50 14.87 29.38
CA ASN A 185 -6.34 15.68 29.73
C ASN A 185 -6.24 17.02 28.96
N GLN A 186 -6.98 17.17 27.87
CA GLN A 186 -7.05 18.42 27.09
C GLN A 186 -8.21 19.32 27.53
N PHE A 187 -9.03 18.89 28.49
CA PHE A 187 -10.14 19.68 28.98
C PHE A 187 -9.64 20.79 29.92
N ASP A 188 -9.67 22.03 29.46
CA ASP A 188 -9.21 23.22 30.20
C ASP A 188 -10.18 23.68 31.31
N GLY A 189 -11.32 23.00 31.49
CA GLY A 189 -12.28 23.34 32.53
C GLY A 189 -11.84 22.86 33.92
N THR A 190 -12.07 23.69 34.93
CA THR A 190 -11.90 23.28 36.33
C THR A 190 -13.00 22.29 36.69
N CYS A 191 -12.69 21.00 36.71
CA CYS A 191 -13.61 19.99 37.23
C CYS A 191 -12.97 19.21 38.38
N PRO A 192 -13.58 19.19 39.58
CA PRO A 192 -13.02 18.47 40.72
C PRO A 192 -13.20 16.94 40.64
N ASP A 193 -14.11 16.43 39.79
CA ASP A 193 -14.35 14.99 39.65
C ASP A 193 -15.02 14.61 38.30
N ILE A 194 -14.47 13.60 37.61
CA ILE A 194 -15.00 13.01 36.37
C ILE A 194 -16.40 12.43 36.56
N GLY A 195 -16.72 11.92 37.75
CA GLY A 195 -18.04 11.35 38.03
C GLY A 195 -19.18 12.38 37.93
N ILE A 196 -18.84 13.68 38.02
CA ILE A 196 -19.78 14.78 38.17
C ILE A 196 -19.80 15.67 36.91
N CYS A 197 -18.67 15.86 36.21
CA CYS A 197 -18.64 16.68 35.00
C CYS A 197 -19.05 15.91 33.74
N GLN A 198 -20.33 16.06 33.40
CA GLN A 198 -20.89 15.55 32.17
C GLN A 198 -20.21 16.16 30.92
N GLU A 199 -19.90 17.47 30.94
CA GLU A 199 -19.25 18.17 29.82
C GLU A 199 -17.85 17.62 29.49
N MET A 200 -17.07 17.29 30.52
CA MET A 200 -15.75 16.70 30.35
C MET A 200 -15.84 15.30 29.73
N LYS A 201 -16.80 14.49 30.20
CA LYS A 201 -17.07 13.18 29.64
C LYS A 201 -17.51 13.26 28.18
N ASP A 202 -18.40 14.20 27.86
CA ASP A 202 -18.90 14.39 26.50
C ASP A 202 -17.77 14.86 25.56
N SER A 203 -16.93 15.79 26.01
CA SER A 203 -15.74 16.22 25.26
C SER A 203 -14.75 15.08 25.02
N ALA A 204 -14.51 14.24 26.03
CA ALA A 204 -13.63 13.08 25.90
C ALA A 204 -14.20 12.02 24.93
N ILE A 205 -15.52 11.79 24.96
CA ILE A 205 -16.20 10.89 24.01
C ILE A 205 -16.16 11.47 22.60
N GLU A 206 -16.38 12.78 22.43
CA GLU A 206 -16.28 13.46 21.14
C GLU A 206 -14.86 13.33 20.57
N TYR A 207 -13.83 13.54 21.40
CA TYR A 207 -12.45 13.37 20.98
C TYR A 207 -12.11 11.92 20.60
N ALA A 208 -12.55 10.94 21.38
CA ALA A 208 -12.34 9.53 21.08
C ALA A 208 -13.06 9.10 19.79
N SER A 209 -14.32 9.52 19.62
CA SER A 209 -15.13 9.19 18.45
C SER A 209 -14.61 9.89 17.18
N GLY A 210 -14.13 11.12 17.27
CA GLY A 210 -13.47 11.83 16.16
C GLY A 210 -12.21 11.12 15.65
N ASN A 211 -11.53 10.36 16.52
CA ASN A 211 -10.35 9.57 16.19
C ASN A 211 -10.64 8.08 15.94
N LEU A 212 -11.90 7.65 15.92
CA LEU A 212 -12.28 6.24 15.74
C LEU A 212 -11.75 5.65 14.43
N LEU A 213 -11.90 6.40 13.32
CA LEU A 213 -11.43 5.94 11.99
C LEU A 213 -9.90 5.76 11.97
N VAL A 214 -9.17 6.71 12.55
CA VAL A 214 -7.70 6.67 12.65
C VAL A 214 -7.28 5.48 13.50
N SER A 215 -7.93 5.28 14.65
CA SER A 215 -7.70 4.15 15.55
C SER A 215 -7.94 2.81 14.86
N LEU A 216 -9.00 2.70 14.04
CA LEU A 216 -9.33 1.50 13.28
C LEU A 216 -8.25 1.21 12.22
N ILE A 217 -7.80 2.21 11.48
CA ILE A 217 -6.73 2.04 10.49
C ILE A 217 -5.43 1.61 11.15
N ILE A 218 -5.01 2.29 12.22
CA ILE A 218 -3.80 1.93 12.97
C ILE A 218 -3.91 0.51 13.53
N SER A 219 -5.06 0.17 14.10
CA SER A 219 -5.33 -1.17 14.65
C SER A 219 -5.19 -2.27 13.59
N LEU A 220 -5.80 -2.09 12.40
CA LEU A 220 -5.69 -3.05 11.31
C LEU A 220 -4.25 -3.20 10.82
N VAL A 221 -3.51 -2.09 10.69
CA VAL A 221 -2.10 -2.12 10.25
C VAL A 221 -1.22 -2.85 11.26
N LEU A 222 -1.39 -2.55 12.55
CA LEU A 222 -0.62 -3.19 13.62
C LEU A 222 -0.97 -4.67 13.75
N ALA A 223 -2.27 -5.01 13.75
CA ALA A 223 -2.72 -6.40 13.78
C ALA A 223 -2.16 -7.20 12.59
N PHE A 224 -2.14 -6.59 11.39
CA PHE A 224 -1.57 -7.22 10.21
C PHE A 224 -0.06 -7.42 10.35
N ALA A 225 0.67 -6.43 10.87
CA ALA A 225 2.10 -6.54 11.13
C ALA A 225 2.41 -7.66 12.16
N VAL A 226 1.61 -7.79 13.21
CA VAL A 226 1.75 -8.87 14.22
C VAL A 226 1.50 -10.23 13.58
N VAL A 227 0.45 -10.38 12.78
CA VAL A 227 0.15 -11.66 12.10
C VAL A 227 1.23 -12.01 11.08
N LEU A 228 1.72 -11.03 10.31
CA LEU A 228 2.83 -11.23 9.37
C LEU A 228 4.11 -11.65 10.09
N THR A 229 4.49 -10.94 11.16
CA THR A 229 5.71 -11.28 11.89
C THR A 229 5.62 -12.68 12.49
N HIS A 230 4.46 -13.09 13.01
CA HIS A 230 4.25 -14.46 13.46
C HIS A 230 4.32 -15.50 12.33
N ALA A 231 3.87 -15.16 11.11
CA ALA A 231 3.90 -16.06 9.96
C ALA A 231 5.32 -16.24 9.37
N PHE A 232 6.15 -15.20 9.42
CA PHE A 232 7.44 -15.17 8.71
C PHE A 232 8.68 -15.32 9.62
N VAL A 233 8.57 -15.08 10.93
CA VAL A 233 9.72 -15.20 11.84
C VAL A 233 9.87 -16.66 12.27
N PRO A 234 10.97 -17.34 11.90
CA PRO A 234 11.18 -18.75 12.25
C PRO A 234 11.40 -18.94 13.75
N ASN A 235 11.86 -17.91 14.44
CA ASN A 235 12.20 -17.94 15.86
C ASN A 235 11.09 -17.30 16.71
N LYS A 236 10.03 -18.08 16.96
CA LYS A 236 8.79 -17.61 17.62
C LYS A 236 9.02 -17.11 19.04
N GLU A 237 10.02 -17.64 19.74
CA GLU A 237 10.31 -17.24 21.13
C GLU A 237 10.80 -15.80 21.22
N ILE A 238 11.75 -15.39 20.36
CA ILE A 238 12.27 -14.01 20.35
C ILE A 238 11.15 -13.02 20.01
N LEU A 239 10.29 -13.38 19.04
CA LEU A 239 9.14 -12.55 18.69
C LEU A 239 8.19 -12.36 19.87
N LEU A 240 7.88 -13.44 20.60
CA LEU A 240 7.02 -13.40 21.78
C LEU A 240 7.59 -12.47 22.86
N TRP A 241 8.90 -12.53 23.10
CA TRP A 241 9.59 -11.65 24.04
C TRP A 241 9.49 -10.18 23.64
N ILE A 242 9.72 -9.86 22.36
CA ILE A 242 9.63 -8.48 21.86
C ILE A 242 8.19 -7.96 21.98
N VAL A 243 7.20 -8.75 21.59
CA VAL A 243 5.78 -8.37 21.69
C VAL A 243 5.37 -8.16 23.14
N ASN A 244 5.78 -9.04 24.06
CA ASN A 244 5.51 -8.89 25.48
C ASN A 244 6.18 -7.64 26.07
N LEU A 245 7.40 -7.30 25.63
CA LEU A 245 8.11 -6.12 26.11
C LEU A 245 7.46 -4.82 25.61
N ILE A 246 7.00 -4.79 24.36
CA ILE A 246 6.21 -3.68 23.81
C ILE A 246 4.89 -3.53 24.57
N TYR A 247 4.19 -4.65 24.80
CA TYR A 247 2.92 -4.66 25.53
C TYR A 247 3.09 -4.17 26.97
N LEU A 248 4.13 -4.62 27.67
CA LEU A 248 4.44 -4.18 29.03
C LEU A 248 4.73 -2.67 29.07
N SER A 249 5.53 -2.16 28.13
CA SER A 249 5.81 -0.72 28.00
C SER A 249 4.52 0.08 27.80
N PHE A 250 3.62 -0.42 26.97
CA PHE A 250 2.32 0.22 26.72
C PHE A 250 1.41 0.21 27.95
N VAL A 251 1.34 -0.91 28.70
CA VAL A 251 0.57 -1.00 29.95
C VAL A 251 1.14 -0.03 31.00
N LEU A 252 2.46 0.04 31.15
CA LEU A 252 3.11 0.99 32.06
C LEU A 252 2.82 2.44 31.68
N PHE A 253 2.77 2.73 30.37
CA PHE A 253 2.41 4.06 29.89
C PHE A 253 0.95 4.42 30.20
N ILE A 254 0.00 3.50 30.01
CA ILE A 254 -1.40 3.71 30.42
C ILE A 254 -1.49 3.92 31.93
N ALA A 255 -0.82 3.10 32.72
CA ALA A 255 -0.79 3.24 34.18
C ALA A 255 -0.23 4.60 34.60
N TYR A 256 0.84 5.06 33.95
CA TYR A 256 1.41 6.39 34.18
C TYR A 256 0.41 7.50 33.87
N LEU A 257 -0.28 7.45 32.72
CA LEU A 257 -1.31 8.43 32.38
C LEU A 257 -2.45 8.44 33.41
N TRP A 258 -2.84 7.26 33.89
CA TRP A 258 -3.89 7.12 34.90
C TRP A 258 -3.46 7.70 36.26
N ILE A 259 -2.23 7.43 36.71
CA ILE A 259 -1.67 8.03 37.93
C ILE A 259 -1.60 9.55 37.79
N LYS A 260 -1.02 10.05 36.69
CA LYS A 260 -0.95 11.48 36.38
C LYS A 260 -2.32 12.13 36.49
N PHE A 261 -3.32 11.48 35.93
CA PHE A 261 -4.70 11.93 35.95
C PHE A 261 -5.30 11.96 37.37
N VAL A 262 -5.14 10.89 38.16
CA VAL A 262 -5.67 10.84 39.54
C VAL A 262 -4.99 11.83 40.49
N THR A 263 -3.74 12.19 40.22
CA THR A 263 -2.96 13.11 41.07
C THR A 263 -3.04 14.58 40.68
N ALA A 264 -3.59 14.89 39.49
CA ALA A 264 -3.76 16.25 38.99
C ALA A 264 -5.07 16.84 39.52
#